data_AF-A0A8T3QIS0-F1
#
_entry.id   AF-A0A8T3QIS0-F1
#
_cell.length_a   1.000
_cell.length_b   1.000
_cell.length_c   1.000
_cell.angle_alpha   90.00
_cell.angle_beta   90.00
_cell.angle_gamma   90.00
#
_symmetry.space_group_name_H-M   'P 1'
#
loop_
_entity.id
_entity.type
_entity.pdbx_description
1 polymer ?
#
loop_
_entity_poly.entity_id
_entity_poly.type
_entity_poly.pdbx_seq_one_letter_code
_entity_poly.pdbx_strand_id
1 'polypeptide(L)'
;MTTREDARRGSSEPRTDGLRLVPPRPETHRREAERAAEREHETAAATRPPALPERLYAARERKGVDLYRAERDTKIRARYLSALERGEYKELPGDVYTKGFLRNYANYLGLDAEEVVGQWRRERGDATVGKTVLTVPRPIAQSRPGLQFSPGVVVAALLTLMIVGIGVWLGVQVMRFAKPPTLAITSPREATLKLEETATSYTIEGTSIPGATISIDMAGGTRTASADSTGKWTLTVDLRRGANEYKIDATDPETGKHAEQAAMIVITVPISEIQAPTLAIDQPTDQTTFENGAIPVQGSAVNATSVTVTASYDGPVAGAPGPSASAAPPASAGPSAAPPGGGPGPASITLPVAADGTWSTANSPLQLTTGRWTITVQASNETKSASLTRHVSVAYKGVNLVVTIKGGPAWVKVWVDGEIAPTVGRGGQTFREGKVLTFSGNSSVEVRTGSSGATHFTLNGQALGALGRRGTPETWLFKPPAAPTLTTRS
;
A
#
# COMPACT_ATOMS: atom_id res chain seq x y z
N MET A 1 89.63 -14.56 -28.85
CA MET A 1 88.78 -13.68 -29.68
C MET A 1 88.97 -12.28 -29.16
N THR A 2 90.06 -11.65 -29.56
CA THR A 2 90.22 -10.78 -30.75
C THR A 2 89.88 -9.33 -30.38
N THR A 3 90.87 -8.46 -30.11
CA THR A 3 91.73 -7.72 -31.07
C THR A 3 91.28 -6.26 -31.03
N ARG A 4 92.04 -5.34 -30.41
CA ARG A 4 92.97 -4.35 -31.02
C ARG A 4 92.40 -2.93 -30.78
N GLU A 5 93.14 -1.84 -30.67
CA GLU A 5 94.57 -1.52 -30.77
C GLU A 5 94.76 -0.10 -30.23
N ASP A 6 95.94 0.17 -29.67
CA ASP A 6 96.81 1.35 -29.84
C ASP A 6 96.24 2.75 -30.10
N ALA A 7 96.85 3.86 -29.73
CA ALA A 7 98.05 4.29 -28.98
C ALA A 7 98.05 5.84 -29.18
N ARG A 8 98.86 6.74 -28.61
CA ARG A 8 100.30 6.72 -28.34
C ARG A 8 100.69 8.13 -27.81
N ARG A 9 101.64 8.18 -26.86
CA ARG A 9 102.75 9.17 -26.64
C ARG A 9 102.45 10.69 -26.57
N GLY A 10 103.15 11.51 -25.79
CA GLY A 10 104.37 11.37 -24.98
C GLY A 10 104.46 12.56 -23.99
N SER A 11 105.17 12.44 -22.85
CA SER A 11 106.56 12.94 -22.64
C SER A 11 106.61 14.49 -22.62
N SER A 12 107.20 15.24 -21.68
CA SER A 12 108.11 15.00 -20.56
C SER A 12 108.49 16.39 -19.99
N GLU A 13 108.30 16.60 -18.69
CA GLU A 13 109.17 17.35 -17.74
C GLU A 13 109.68 18.81 -17.96
N PRO A 14 110.13 19.49 -16.87
CA PRO A 14 110.06 20.94 -16.66
C PRO A 14 111.43 21.64 -16.76
N ARG A 15 111.47 22.99 -16.75
CA ARG A 15 112.63 23.72 -16.22
C ARG A 15 112.38 25.19 -15.89
N THR A 16 112.95 25.54 -14.74
CA THR A 16 113.15 26.82 -14.06
C THR A 16 114.13 27.77 -14.76
N ASP A 17 113.90 29.07 -14.68
CA ASP A 17 114.84 30.16 -14.28
C ASP A 17 114.11 31.50 -14.52
N GLY A 18 114.17 32.56 -13.71
CA GLY A 18 115.29 33.03 -12.91
C GLY A 18 115.80 34.37 -13.50
N LEU A 19 115.72 35.44 -12.70
CA LEU A 19 116.43 36.75 -12.79
C LEU A 19 115.79 37.98 -13.50
N ARG A 20 115.26 38.86 -12.64
CA ARG A 20 115.74 40.23 -12.28
C ARG A 20 115.84 41.40 -13.31
N LEU A 21 115.13 42.48 -12.92
CA LEU A 21 115.53 43.91 -12.80
C LEU A 21 115.54 44.86 -14.04
N VAL A 22 114.45 45.66 -14.19
CA VAL A 22 114.32 47.15 -13.98
C VAL A 22 115.34 48.12 -14.65
N PRO A 23 114.97 49.35 -15.13
CA PRO A 23 113.97 49.84 -16.10
C PRO A 23 114.68 50.75 -17.19
N PRO A 24 114.10 51.70 -17.98
CA PRO A 24 113.39 52.92 -17.55
C PRO A 24 112.14 53.34 -18.38
N ARG A 25 111.38 54.28 -17.83
CA ARG A 25 110.25 55.05 -18.41
C ARG A 25 110.76 56.23 -19.28
N PRO A 26 109.90 57.04 -19.96
CA PRO A 26 108.52 56.82 -20.44
C PRO A 26 108.20 57.41 -21.86
N GLU A 27 106.95 57.15 -22.29
CA GLU A 27 106.08 57.94 -23.18
C GLU A 27 105.88 57.56 -24.66
N THR A 28 104.59 57.61 -25.05
CA THR A 28 104.01 57.78 -26.39
C THR A 28 103.56 56.56 -27.23
N HIS A 29 102.59 55.78 -26.76
CA HIS A 29 101.56 55.20 -27.66
C HIS A 29 100.15 55.30 -27.05
N ARG A 30 99.72 56.56 -26.91
CA ARG A 30 98.40 57.05 -26.44
C ARG A 30 97.20 56.66 -27.34
N ARG A 31 97.36 55.79 -28.34
CA ARG A 31 96.33 55.54 -29.37
C ARG A 31 95.76 54.12 -29.41
N GLU A 32 96.35 53.17 -28.68
CA GLU A 32 95.77 51.84 -28.47
C GLU A 32 94.85 51.79 -27.22
N ALA A 33 95.03 52.75 -26.30
CA ALA A 33 94.23 52.88 -25.09
C ALA A 33 92.76 53.28 -25.35
N GLU A 34 92.43 53.98 -26.43
CA GLU A 34 91.06 54.49 -26.63
C GLU A 34 90.06 53.39 -27.06
N ARG A 35 90.49 52.34 -27.77
CA ARG A 35 89.60 51.24 -28.20
C ARG A 35 89.53 50.06 -27.21
N ALA A 36 90.49 49.99 -26.29
CA ALA A 36 90.43 49.09 -25.14
C ALA A 36 89.62 49.71 -23.99
N ALA A 37 89.69 51.03 -23.80
CA ALA A 37 88.95 51.75 -22.76
C ALA A 37 87.41 51.73 -22.96
N GLU A 38 86.90 51.64 -24.20
CA GLU A 38 85.44 51.47 -24.42
C GLU A 38 84.93 50.07 -24.03
N ARG A 39 85.77 49.03 -24.05
CA ARG A 39 85.37 47.68 -23.61
C ARG A 39 85.55 47.46 -22.12
N GLU A 40 86.39 48.27 -21.47
CA GLU A 40 86.63 48.23 -20.02
C GLU A 40 85.71 49.19 -19.23
N HIS A 41 85.20 50.27 -19.85
CA HIS A 41 84.23 51.16 -19.20
C HIS A 41 82.82 50.58 -19.06
N GLU A 42 82.45 49.55 -19.83
CA GLU A 42 81.14 48.88 -19.71
C GLU A 42 81.13 47.76 -18.65
N THR A 43 82.29 47.29 -18.21
CA THR A 43 82.43 46.25 -17.16
C THR A 43 82.71 46.80 -15.76
N ALA A 44 82.96 48.10 -15.61
CA ALA A 44 83.34 48.72 -14.32
C ALA A 44 82.20 49.48 -13.59
N ALA A 45 80.97 49.52 -14.12
CA ALA A 45 79.79 50.08 -13.42
C ALA A 45 79.04 49.06 -12.53
N ALA A 46 79.49 47.80 -12.48
CA ALA A 46 78.77 46.67 -11.88
C ALA A 46 79.28 46.25 -10.48
N THR A 47 79.47 47.18 -9.55
CA THR A 47 79.85 46.80 -8.16
C THR A 47 79.12 47.64 -7.09
N ARG A 48 77.78 47.70 -7.19
CA ARG A 48 76.91 47.93 -6.04
C ARG A 48 75.84 46.83 -6.05
N PRO A 49 75.62 46.10 -4.95
CA PRO A 49 74.53 45.12 -4.91
C PRO A 49 73.20 45.85 -5.20
N PRO A 50 72.31 45.28 -6.03
CA PRO A 50 71.04 45.91 -6.38
C PRO A 50 70.22 46.23 -5.13
N ALA A 51 69.44 47.32 -5.18
CA ALA A 51 68.61 47.73 -4.07
C ALA A 51 67.60 46.62 -3.74
N LEU A 52 67.20 46.50 -2.47
CA LEU A 52 66.32 45.41 -2.06
C LEU A 52 65.01 45.32 -2.89
N PRO A 53 64.32 46.42 -3.22
CA PRO A 53 63.10 46.36 -4.04
C PRO A 53 63.36 45.75 -5.43
N GLU A 54 64.46 46.12 -6.07
CA GLU A 54 64.88 45.61 -7.38
C GLU A 54 65.21 44.11 -7.31
N ARG A 55 65.86 43.67 -6.22
CA ARG A 55 66.15 42.25 -5.97
C ARG A 55 64.88 41.42 -5.85
N LEU A 56 63.88 41.91 -5.13
CA LEU A 56 62.60 41.23 -4.96
C LEU A 56 61.84 41.15 -6.28
N TYR A 57 61.77 42.26 -7.02
CA TYR A 57 61.14 42.31 -8.35
C TYR A 57 61.82 41.33 -9.32
N ALA A 58 63.15 41.38 -9.42
CA ALA A 58 63.91 40.49 -10.31
C ALA A 58 63.79 39.00 -9.91
N ALA A 59 63.68 38.70 -8.61
CA ALA A 59 63.43 37.32 -8.17
C ALA A 59 62.00 36.86 -8.50
N ARG A 60 60.99 37.73 -8.41
CA ARG A 60 59.62 37.42 -8.85
C ARG A 60 59.55 37.16 -10.36
N GLU A 61 60.18 38.03 -11.15
CA GLU A 61 60.26 37.89 -12.61
C GLU A 61 60.98 36.58 -13.00
N ARG A 62 62.12 36.26 -12.38
CA ARG A 62 62.83 34.98 -12.62
C ARG A 62 62.00 33.75 -12.25
N LYS A 63 61.13 33.86 -11.24
CA LYS A 63 60.20 32.80 -10.85
C LYS A 63 58.99 32.71 -11.79
N GLY A 64 58.76 33.70 -12.66
CA GLY A 64 57.69 33.70 -13.65
C GLY A 64 56.29 33.80 -13.05
N VAL A 65 56.13 34.50 -11.92
CA VAL A 65 54.85 34.64 -11.21
C VAL A 65 54.37 36.09 -11.15
N ASP A 66 53.08 36.30 -11.34
CA ASP A 66 52.45 37.61 -11.11
C ASP A 66 52.19 37.86 -9.61
N LEU A 67 51.89 39.11 -9.26
CA LEU A 67 51.62 39.52 -7.87
C LEU A 67 50.37 38.85 -7.28
N TYR A 68 49.36 38.52 -8.09
CA TYR A 68 48.13 37.86 -7.60
C TYR A 68 48.38 36.39 -7.26
N ARG A 69 49.24 35.71 -8.01
CA ARG A 69 49.71 34.36 -7.72
C ARG A 69 50.57 34.35 -6.46
N ALA A 70 51.50 35.30 -6.34
CA ALA A 70 52.27 35.48 -5.12
C ALA A 70 51.38 35.79 -3.90
N GLU A 71 50.31 36.56 -4.06
CA GLU A 71 49.33 36.81 -3.00
C GLU A 71 48.61 35.53 -2.54
N ARG A 72 48.16 34.71 -3.49
CA ARG A 72 47.49 33.44 -3.14
C ARG A 72 48.40 32.49 -2.38
N ASP A 73 49.68 32.43 -2.75
CA ASP A 73 50.62 31.45 -2.21
C ASP A 73 51.23 31.93 -0.88
N THR A 74 51.56 33.22 -0.76
CA THR A 74 52.15 33.79 0.47
C THR A 74 51.11 34.27 1.49
N LYS A 75 49.85 34.45 1.07
CA LYS A 75 48.77 35.10 1.83
C LYS A 75 49.05 36.56 2.17
N ILE A 76 49.93 37.22 1.43
CA ILE A 76 50.21 38.66 1.54
C ILE A 76 49.51 39.38 0.40
N ARG A 77 48.67 40.39 0.71
CA ARG A 77 47.92 41.11 -0.34
C ARG A 77 48.85 41.67 -1.43
N ALA A 78 48.46 41.56 -2.70
CA ALA A 78 49.28 41.99 -3.85
C ALA A 78 49.72 43.46 -3.75
N ARG A 79 48.87 44.34 -3.17
CA ARG A 79 49.23 45.75 -2.91
C ARG A 79 50.48 45.88 -2.02
N TYR A 80 50.65 45.01 -1.04
CA TYR A 80 51.80 45.03 -0.12
C TYR A 80 53.04 44.42 -0.76
N LEU A 81 52.88 43.36 -1.57
CA LEU A 81 53.97 42.81 -2.37
C LEU A 81 54.48 43.84 -3.38
N SER A 82 53.56 44.54 -4.05
CA SER A 82 53.88 45.68 -4.92
C SER A 82 54.59 46.81 -4.16
N ALA A 83 54.15 47.16 -2.96
CA ALA A 83 54.83 48.15 -2.13
C ALA A 83 56.27 47.73 -1.77
N LEU A 84 56.51 46.45 -1.48
CA LEU A 84 57.86 45.91 -1.22
C LEU A 84 58.77 45.99 -2.47
N GLU A 85 58.23 45.67 -3.65
CA GLU A 85 58.96 45.75 -4.93
C GLU A 85 59.21 47.19 -5.40
N ARG A 86 58.44 48.16 -4.90
CA ARG A 86 58.63 49.60 -5.16
C ARG A 86 59.41 50.32 -4.06
N GLY A 87 59.72 49.65 -2.94
CA GLY A 87 60.37 50.28 -1.78
C GLY A 87 59.46 51.20 -0.95
N GLU A 88 58.15 51.17 -1.19
CA GLU A 88 57.15 52.02 -0.54
C GLU A 88 56.71 51.46 0.83
N TYR A 89 57.66 51.32 1.75
CA TYR A 89 57.41 50.71 3.07
C TYR A 89 56.38 51.46 3.94
N LYS A 90 56.06 52.72 3.61
CA LYS A 90 55.03 53.52 4.30
C LYS A 90 53.60 53.00 4.07
N GLU A 91 53.37 52.27 2.97
CA GLU A 91 52.05 51.68 2.68
C GLU A 91 51.79 50.40 3.51
N LEU A 92 52.80 49.88 4.21
CA LEU A 92 52.71 48.64 4.97
C LEU A 92 52.12 48.86 6.38
N PRO A 93 51.46 47.86 6.99
CA PRO A 93 50.83 47.97 8.33
C PRO A 93 51.79 48.11 9.54
N GLY A 94 53.02 48.58 9.34
CA GLY A 94 54.04 48.73 10.36
C GLY A 94 55.18 47.70 10.28
N ASP A 95 56.30 48.01 10.94
CA ASP A 95 57.59 47.35 10.73
C ASP A 95 57.65 45.87 11.14
N VAL A 96 56.85 45.49 12.15
CA VAL A 96 56.72 44.09 12.58
C VAL A 96 56.14 43.23 11.45
N TYR A 97 55.11 43.75 10.76
CA TYR A 97 54.49 43.07 9.62
C TYR A 97 55.38 43.12 8.39
N THR A 98 56.06 44.24 8.12
CA THR A 98 57.04 44.36 7.03
C THR A 98 58.13 43.31 7.12
N LYS A 99 58.70 43.09 8.32
CA LYS A 99 59.70 42.03 8.55
C LYS A 99 59.13 40.65 8.24
N GLY A 100 57.90 40.36 8.66
CA GLY A 100 57.21 39.11 8.39
C GLY A 100 56.94 38.89 6.90
N PHE A 101 56.49 39.94 6.21
CA PHE A 101 56.22 39.91 4.77
C PHE A 101 57.50 39.72 3.96
N LEU A 102 58.58 40.42 4.29
CA LEU A 102 59.90 40.24 3.66
C LEU A 102 60.41 38.81 3.81
N ARG A 103 60.32 38.22 5.01
CA ARG A 103 60.77 36.83 5.23
C ARG A 103 59.94 35.82 4.44
N ASN A 104 58.61 35.92 4.50
CA ASN A 104 57.72 35.02 3.78
C ASN A 104 57.90 35.18 2.26
N TYR A 105 57.99 36.41 1.77
CA TYR A 105 58.17 36.68 0.35
C TYR A 105 59.55 36.25 -0.16
N ALA A 106 60.62 36.48 0.59
CA ALA A 106 61.96 35.97 0.27
C ALA A 106 61.98 34.44 0.15
N ASN A 107 61.41 33.73 1.15
CA ASN A 107 61.29 32.27 1.12
C ASN A 107 60.49 31.80 -0.10
N TYR A 108 59.38 32.46 -0.41
CA TYR A 108 58.59 32.15 -1.60
C TYR A 108 59.41 32.38 -2.88
N LEU A 109 60.19 33.46 -2.98
CA LEU A 109 61.00 33.76 -4.16
C LEU A 109 62.32 32.95 -4.25
N GLY A 110 62.62 32.12 -3.26
CA GLY A 110 63.87 31.35 -3.21
C GLY A 110 65.11 32.19 -2.86
N LEU A 111 64.92 33.32 -2.17
CA LEU A 111 65.98 34.16 -1.64
C LEU A 111 66.26 33.81 -0.17
N ASP A 112 67.48 34.12 0.31
CA ASP A 112 67.78 34.01 1.74
C ASP A 112 67.02 35.07 2.54
N ALA A 113 66.14 34.63 3.42
CA ALA A 113 65.25 35.53 4.14
C ALA A 113 65.96 36.36 5.21
N GLU A 114 67.03 35.87 5.83
CA GLU A 114 67.78 36.64 6.82
C GLU A 114 68.67 37.68 6.13
N GLU A 115 69.21 37.37 4.95
CA GLU A 115 69.93 38.32 4.11
C GLU A 115 69.01 39.46 3.65
N VAL A 116 67.81 39.13 3.16
CA VAL A 116 66.79 40.11 2.72
C VAL A 116 66.37 41.03 3.87
N VAL A 117 66.06 40.47 5.04
CA VAL A 117 65.69 41.26 6.23
C VAL A 117 66.88 42.08 6.73
N GLY A 118 68.09 41.54 6.66
CA GLY A 118 69.32 42.24 7.01
C GLY A 118 69.61 43.42 6.08
N GLN A 119 69.42 43.25 4.77
CA GLN A 119 69.57 44.34 3.80
C GLN A 119 68.53 45.44 4.05
N TRP A 120 67.26 45.07 4.26
CA TRP A 120 66.20 46.02 4.58
C TRP A 120 66.56 46.89 5.80
N ARG A 121 67.10 46.30 6.88
CA ARG A 121 67.55 47.04 8.06
C ARG A 121 68.71 48.00 7.74
N ARG A 122 69.68 47.57 6.93
CA ARG A 122 70.82 48.40 6.52
C ARG A 122 70.38 49.58 5.65
N GLU A 123 69.49 49.34 4.67
CA GLU A 123 68.99 50.38 3.77
C GLU A 123 68.14 51.43 4.50
N ARG A 124 67.46 51.04 5.58
CA ARG A 124 66.64 51.95 6.39
C ARG A 124 67.42 52.72 7.46
N GLY A 125 68.71 52.44 7.63
CA GLY A 125 69.53 53.06 8.68
C GLY A 125 69.26 52.52 10.09
N ASP A 126 68.58 51.38 10.22
CA ASP A 126 68.15 50.77 11.49
C ASP A 126 69.29 49.97 12.18
N ALA A 127 70.53 50.41 11.98
CA ALA A 127 71.67 49.97 12.79
C ALA A 127 71.41 50.41 14.24
N THR A 128 70.89 49.47 15.02
CA THR A 128 70.49 49.61 16.41
C THR A 128 71.44 50.52 17.20
N VAL A 129 70.90 51.64 17.69
CA VAL A 129 71.38 52.31 18.90
C VAL A 129 71.28 51.30 20.04
N GLY A 130 72.36 50.54 20.21
CA GLY A 130 72.58 49.69 21.37
C GLY A 130 72.78 50.60 22.58
N LYS A 131 71.77 50.67 23.44
CA LYS A 131 71.88 51.23 24.79
C LYS A 131 72.96 50.45 25.52
N THR A 132 74.13 51.07 25.71
CA THR A 132 75.21 50.60 26.57
C THR A 132 74.65 50.47 27.99
N VAL A 133 74.30 49.25 28.38
CA VAL A 133 74.10 48.87 29.77
C VAL A 133 75.41 48.23 30.24
N LEU A 134 76.09 48.95 31.13
CA LEU A 134 77.22 48.47 31.92
C LEU A 134 76.88 47.09 32.51
N THR A 135 77.61 46.06 32.11
CA THR A 135 77.47 44.73 32.71
C THR A 135 78.38 44.64 33.92
N VAL A 136 77.79 44.65 35.11
CA VAL A 136 78.38 44.15 36.37
C VAL A 136 78.06 42.64 36.43
N PRO A 137 79.00 41.74 36.76
CA PRO A 137 78.75 40.30 36.71
C PRO A 137 77.84 39.89 37.87
N ARG A 138 76.69 39.30 37.56
CA ARG A 138 75.83 38.57 38.50
C ARG A 138 75.73 37.09 38.10
N PRO A 139 75.63 36.18 39.07
CA PRO A 139 75.79 34.75 38.87
C PRO A 139 74.68 34.15 38.03
N ILE A 140 75.07 33.13 37.25
CA ILE A 140 74.24 32.28 36.41
C ILE A 140 73.42 31.36 37.31
N ALA A 141 72.10 31.59 37.38
CA ALA A 141 71.06 30.58 37.53
C ALA A 141 69.69 31.27 37.70
N GLN A 142 68.94 31.42 36.61
CA GLN A 142 67.48 31.53 36.70
C GLN A 142 66.87 30.53 35.73
N SER A 143 66.35 29.47 36.34
CA SER A 143 65.52 28.43 35.75
C SER A 143 64.36 29.07 34.97
N ARG A 144 64.01 28.42 33.85
CA ARG A 144 62.85 28.70 32.99
C ARG A 144 61.65 29.24 33.79
N PRO A 145 60.91 30.25 33.30
CA PRO A 145 59.72 30.72 34.01
C PRO A 145 58.71 29.58 34.08
N GLY A 146 58.63 28.93 35.25
CA GLY A 146 57.52 28.08 35.61
C GLY A 146 56.26 28.93 35.70
N LEU A 147 55.11 28.32 35.38
CA LEU A 147 53.80 28.95 35.44
C LEU A 147 53.59 29.60 36.82
N GLN A 148 53.73 30.92 36.91
CA GLN A 148 53.52 31.65 38.17
C GLN A 148 52.01 31.73 38.41
N PHE A 149 51.53 31.05 39.44
CA PHE A 149 50.14 31.09 39.90
C PHE A 149 49.82 32.47 40.50
N SER A 150 49.58 33.46 39.64
CA SER A 150 48.91 34.70 40.02
C SER A 150 47.44 34.39 40.38
N PRO A 151 46.87 34.97 41.46
CA PRO A 151 45.45 34.83 41.79
C PRO A 151 44.52 35.12 40.60
N GLY A 152 44.91 36.04 39.71
CA GLY A 152 44.15 36.36 38.50
C GLY A 152 44.09 35.22 37.47
N VAL A 153 45.14 34.40 37.35
CA VAL A 153 45.18 33.24 36.44
C VAL A 153 44.31 32.11 36.97
N VAL A 154 44.27 31.91 38.30
CA VAL A 154 43.40 30.92 38.95
C VAL A 154 41.93 31.32 38.78
N VAL A 155 41.59 32.59 39.01
CA VAL A 155 40.23 33.10 38.81
C VAL A 155 39.80 33.00 37.34
N ALA A 156 40.67 33.37 36.39
CA ALA A 156 40.40 33.25 34.97
C ALA A 156 40.19 31.78 34.54
N ALA A 157 41.01 30.86 35.06
CA ALA A 157 40.88 29.42 34.80
C ALA A 157 39.55 28.87 35.36
N LEU A 158 39.18 29.23 36.59
CA LEU A 158 37.91 28.81 37.20
C LEU A 158 36.69 29.39 36.46
N LEU A 159 36.73 30.66 36.06
CA LEU A 159 35.65 31.27 35.26
C LEU A 159 35.52 30.59 33.89
N THR A 160 36.64 30.27 33.25
CA THR A 160 36.62 29.53 31.99
C THR A 160 36.01 28.14 32.18
N LEU A 161 36.39 27.43 33.24
CA LEU A 161 35.87 26.11 33.58
C LEU A 161 34.36 26.17 33.90
N MET A 162 33.92 27.21 34.61
CA MET A 162 32.50 27.48 34.89
C MET A 162 31.71 27.75 33.60
N ILE A 163 32.20 28.62 32.71
CA ILE A 163 31.55 28.93 31.43
C ILE A 163 31.47 27.68 30.55
N VAL A 164 32.54 26.88 30.48
CA VAL A 164 32.55 25.60 29.76
C VAL A 164 31.56 24.63 30.38
N GLY A 165 31.52 24.51 31.72
CA GLY A 165 30.55 23.67 32.42
C GLY A 165 29.11 24.09 32.15
N ILE A 166 28.81 25.38 32.16
CA ILE A 166 27.49 25.93 31.80
C ILE A 166 27.19 25.66 30.32
N GLY A 167 28.15 25.84 29.43
CA GLY A 167 27.99 25.55 28.00
C GLY A 167 27.70 24.07 27.73
N VAL A 168 28.39 23.16 28.42
CA VAL A 168 28.12 21.72 28.35
C VAL A 168 26.75 21.39 28.93
N TRP A 169 26.41 21.94 30.10
CA TRP A 169 25.09 21.74 30.71
C TRP A 169 23.96 22.23 29.82
N LEU A 170 24.07 23.45 29.27
CA LEU A 170 23.13 24.01 28.29
C LEU A 170 23.07 23.17 27.01
N GLY A 171 24.21 22.72 26.50
CA GLY A 171 24.27 21.86 25.32
C GLY A 171 23.54 20.52 25.54
N VAL A 172 23.76 19.87 26.68
CA VAL A 172 23.05 18.65 27.08
C VAL A 172 21.55 18.93 27.25
N GLN A 173 21.20 20.05 27.89
CA GLN A 173 19.81 20.45 28.10
C GLN A 173 19.10 20.63 26.76
N VAL A 174 19.68 21.40 25.84
CA VAL A 174 19.15 21.59 24.48
C VAL A 174 19.06 20.26 23.72
N MET A 175 20.06 19.38 23.81
CA MET A 175 20.00 18.07 23.17
C MET A 175 18.88 17.16 23.73
N ARG A 176 18.61 17.21 25.04
CA ARG A 176 17.48 16.50 25.66
C ARG A 176 16.14 17.02 25.13
N PHE A 177 16.02 18.33 24.93
CA PHE A 177 14.83 18.93 24.33
C PHE A 177 14.76 18.82 22.80
N ALA A 178 15.87 18.52 22.11
CA ALA A 178 15.93 18.53 20.65
C ALA A 178 15.47 17.22 20.00
N LYS A 179 15.71 16.07 20.62
CA LYS A 179 15.41 14.76 20.01
C LYS A 179 13.90 14.45 20.06
N PRO A 180 13.25 14.15 18.93
CA PRO A 180 11.85 13.72 18.93
C PRO A 180 11.70 12.34 19.62
N PRO A 181 10.54 12.05 20.22
CA PRO A 181 10.25 10.73 20.76
C PRO A 181 10.27 9.68 19.64
N THR A 182 10.83 8.51 19.93
CA THR A 182 10.77 7.36 19.02
C THR A 182 9.38 6.75 19.06
N LEU A 183 8.87 6.27 17.92
CA LEU A 183 7.64 5.49 17.82
C LEU A 183 7.90 4.25 16.97
N ALA A 184 7.67 3.06 17.51
CA ALA A 184 7.72 1.82 16.78
C ALA A 184 6.51 0.94 17.10
N ILE A 185 5.88 0.37 16.07
CA ILE A 185 4.76 -0.58 16.22
C ILE A 185 5.34 -1.99 16.24
N THR A 186 5.05 -2.76 17.29
CA THR A 186 5.48 -4.15 17.43
C THR A 186 4.39 -5.13 16.99
N SER A 187 3.12 -4.75 17.16
CA SER A 187 1.97 -5.51 16.66
C SER A 187 0.86 -4.56 16.18
N PRO A 188 0.43 -4.64 14.91
CA PRO A 188 0.88 -5.57 13.88
C PRO A 188 2.29 -5.22 13.37
N ARG A 189 3.04 -6.23 12.89
CA ARG A 189 4.36 -6.01 12.25
C ARG A 189 4.25 -5.44 10.84
N GLU A 190 3.10 -5.64 10.20
CA GLU A 190 2.81 -5.18 8.85
C GLU A 190 1.85 -3.99 8.91
N ALA A 191 1.99 -3.07 7.96
CA ALA A 191 1.11 -1.91 7.85
C ALA A 191 -0.33 -2.29 7.44
N THR A 192 -0.55 -3.50 6.90
CA THR A 192 -1.87 -4.01 6.55
C THR A 192 -2.08 -5.37 7.18
N LEU A 193 -3.11 -5.50 8.03
CA LEU A 193 -3.48 -6.75 8.68
C LEU A 193 -4.87 -7.18 8.22
N LYS A 194 -5.04 -8.47 7.90
CA LYS A 194 -6.35 -9.08 7.66
C LYS A 194 -6.72 -9.96 8.86
N LEU A 195 -7.91 -9.74 9.43
CA LEU A 195 -8.43 -10.48 10.59
C LEU A 195 -9.63 -11.36 10.19
N GLU A 196 -10.11 -12.17 11.14
CA GLU A 196 -11.37 -12.92 11.02
C GLU A 196 -12.60 -11.99 11.04
N GLU A 197 -13.71 -12.39 10.42
CA GLU A 197 -14.94 -11.58 10.34
C GLU A 197 -15.56 -11.24 11.71
N THR A 198 -15.37 -12.12 12.70
CA THR A 198 -15.92 -11.95 14.04
C THR A 198 -15.10 -10.99 14.91
N ALA A 199 -13.96 -10.48 14.41
CA ALA A 199 -13.11 -9.55 15.15
C ALA A 199 -13.78 -8.18 15.29
N THR A 200 -14.08 -7.79 16.53
CA THR A 200 -14.70 -6.49 16.86
C THR A 200 -13.72 -5.50 17.48
N SER A 201 -12.54 -5.96 17.90
CA SER A 201 -11.48 -5.12 18.44
C SER A 201 -10.11 -5.72 18.14
N TYR A 202 -9.08 -4.90 18.19
CA TYR A 202 -7.69 -5.31 18.05
C TYR A 202 -6.80 -4.54 19.03
N THR A 203 -5.81 -5.20 19.62
CA THR A 203 -4.82 -4.55 20.49
C THR A 203 -3.57 -4.23 19.70
N ILE A 204 -3.30 -2.94 19.55
CA ILE A 204 -2.08 -2.43 18.92
C ILE A 204 -1.02 -2.30 20.01
N GLU A 205 0.17 -2.79 19.72
CA GLU A 205 1.31 -2.76 20.64
C GLU A 205 2.50 -2.07 19.99
N GLY A 206 3.30 -1.38 20.80
CA GLY A 206 4.51 -0.75 20.34
C GLY A 206 5.45 -0.32 21.44
N THR A 207 6.51 0.39 21.04
CA THR A 207 7.49 1.00 21.93
C THR A 207 7.68 2.48 21.61
N SER A 208 7.91 3.28 22.64
CA SER A 208 8.23 4.69 22.57
C SER A 208 9.16 5.08 23.72
N ILE A 209 9.40 6.38 23.96
CA ILE A 209 10.13 6.82 25.16
C ILE A 209 9.28 6.54 26.41
N PRO A 210 9.89 6.26 27.58
CA PRO A 210 9.14 6.07 28.82
C PRO A 210 8.23 7.26 29.14
N GLY A 211 6.95 6.99 29.44
CA GLY A 211 5.97 8.03 29.72
C GLY A 211 5.38 8.75 28.50
N ALA A 212 5.80 8.42 27.27
CA ALA A 212 5.21 8.98 26.05
C ALA A 212 3.69 8.80 26.02
N THR A 213 2.96 9.82 25.57
CA THR A 213 1.53 9.72 25.31
C THR A 213 1.32 9.30 23.87
N ILE A 214 0.77 8.11 23.65
CA ILE A 214 0.43 7.57 22.35
C ILE A 214 -0.99 7.99 22.01
N SER A 215 -1.21 8.56 20.83
CA SER A 215 -2.53 8.90 20.31
C SER A 215 -2.81 8.13 19.03
N ILE A 216 -3.97 7.47 18.97
CA ILE A 216 -4.45 6.75 17.79
C ILE A 216 -5.73 7.43 17.29
N ASP A 217 -5.63 8.09 16.14
CA ASP A 217 -6.75 8.72 15.45
C ASP A 217 -7.49 7.68 14.60
N MET A 218 -8.82 7.66 14.74
CA MET A 218 -9.72 6.72 14.08
C MET A 218 -10.99 7.44 13.63
N ALA A 219 -11.76 6.82 12.72
CA ALA A 219 -13.05 7.35 12.28
C ALA A 219 -14.09 7.57 13.41
N GLY A 220 -13.88 7.00 14.59
CA GLY A 220 -14.72 7.16 15.78
C GLY A 220 -14.18 8.15 16.84
N GLY A 221 -13.07 8.82 16.55
CA GLY A 221 -12.37 9.71 17.48
C GLY A 221 -10.95 9.23 17.80
N THR A 222 -10.28 9.95 18.70
CA THR A 222 -8.90 9.65 19.12
C THR A 222 -8.91 8.88 20.43
N ARG A 223 -8.13 7.80 20.50
CA ARG A 223 -7.82 7.11 21.77
C ARG A 223 -6.38 7.39 22.17
N THR A 224 -6.13 7.47 23.48
CA THR A 224 -4.79 7.70 24.01
C THR A 224 -4.38 6.64 25.01
N ALA A 225 -3.08 6.36 25.08
CA ALA A 225 -2.44 5.51 26.09
C ALA A 225 -1.09 6.13 26.48
N SER A 226 -0.53 5.71 27.60
CA SER A 226 0.83 6.12 28.01
C SER A 226 1.77 4.92 27.95
N ALA A 227 3.00 5.15 27.50
CA ALA A 227 4.07 4.17 27.55
C ALA A 227 4.55 3.96 28.99
N ASP A 228 4.80 2.71 29.37
CA ASP A 228 5.27 2.34 30.70
C ASP A 228 6.73 2.77 30.93
N SER A 229 7.29 2.43 32.10
CA SER A 229 8.67 2.76 32.46
C SER A 229 9.72 2.11 31.55
N THR A 230 9.35 1.06 30.81
CA THR A 230 10.18 0.39 29.81
C THR A 230 9.98 0.95 28.40
N GLY A 231 9.05 1.89 28.22
CA GLY A 231 8.68 2.46 26.93
C GLY A 231 7.69 1.61 26.14
N LYS A 232 7.15 0.51 26.71
CA LYS A 232 6.13 -0.31 26.03
C LYS A 232 4.75 0.29 26.22
N TRP A 233 3.92 0.15 25.20
CA TRP A 233 2.54 0.61 25.25
C TRP A 233 1.62 -0.37 24.51
N THR A 234 0.37 -0.39 24.94
CA THR A 234 -0.69 -1.20 24.33
C THR A 234 -1.97 -0.38 24.30
N LEU A 235 -2.69 -0.38 23.17
CA LEU A 235 -3.99 0.27 23.06
C LEU A 235 -4.97 -0.58 22.26
N THR A 236 -6.13 -0.86 22.84
CA THR A 236 -7.21 -1.58 22.17
C THR A 236 -8.05 -0.62 21.36
N VAL A 237 -8.22 -0.92 20.07
CA VAL A 237 -9.03 -0.18 19.12
C VAL A 237 -10.22 -1.01 18.68
N ASP A 238 -11.33 -0.33 18.38
CA ASP A 238 -12.55 -0.98 17.92
C ASP A 238 -12.46 -1.17 16.40
N LEU A 239 -12.91 -2.32 15.90
CA LEU A 239 -12.90 -2.67 14.49
C LEU A 239 -14.32 -2.59 13.92
N ARG A 240 -14.44 -2.14 12.67
CA ARG A 240 -15.64 -2.24 11.85
C ARG A 240 -15.40 -3.21 10.71
N ARG A 241 -16.47 -3.76 10.13
CA ARG A 241 -16.37 -4.55 8.90
C ARG A 241 -15.78 -3.70 7.78
N GLY A 242 -14.90 -4.27 6.97
CA GLY A 242 -14.14 -3.54 5.94
C GLY A 242 -12.79 -3.04 6.44
N ALA A 243 -12.22 -2.05 5.74
CA ALA A 243 -10.94 -1.46 6.07
C ALA A 243 -11.08 -0.42 7.21
N ASN A 244 -10.23 -0.55 8.23
CA ASN A 244 -10.11 0.38 9.34
C ASN A 244 -8.73 1.02 9.31
N GLU A 245 -8.66 2.34 9.23
CA GLU A 245 -7.40 3.09 9.21
C GLU A 245 -7.11 3.68 10.59
N TYR A 246 -5.87 3.52 11.06
CA TYR A 246 -5.40 4.02 12.34
C TYR A 246 -4.12 4.82 12.14
N LYS A 247 -4.18 6.11 12.45
CA LYS A 247 -3.01 6.98 12.46
C LYS A 247 -2.50 7.09 13.89
N ILE A 248 -1.26 6.70 14.11
CA ILE A 248 -0.64 6.57 15.43
C ILE A 248 0.49 7.59 15.54
N ASP A 249 0.47 8.36 16.61
CA ASP A 249 1.51 9.34 16.95
C ASP A 249 1.93 9.16 18.41
N ALA A 250 3.11 9.66 18.76
CA ALA A 250 3.62 9.67 20.12
C ALA A 250 4.05 11.09 20.50
N THR A 251 3.54 11.58 21.62
CA THR A 251 3.86 12.89 22.19
C THR A 251 4.68 12.71 23.46
N ASP A 252 5.80 13.42 23.54
CA ASP A 252 6.60 13.52 24.76
C ASP A 252 5.85 14.40 25.80
N PRO A 253 5.54 13.88 27.00
CA PRO A 253 4.80 14.62 28.02
C PRO A 253 5.57 15.82 28.60
N GLU A 254 6.91 15.82 28.57
CA GLU A 254 7.71 16.91 29.12
C GLU A 254 7.88 18.05 28.11
N THR A 255 8.03 17.71 26.83
CA THR A 255 8.37 18.68 25.79
C THR A 255 7.22 19.03 24.86
N GLY A 256 6.15 18.23 24.86
CA GLY A 256 5.02 18.35 23.94
C GLY A 256 5.36 18.01 22.48
N LYS A 257 6.56 17.48 22.22
CA LYS A 257 6.99 17.14 20.86
C LYS A 257 6.36 15.85 20.38
N HIS A 258 6.04 15.81 19.10
CA HIS A 258 5.50 14.65 18.41
C HIS A 258 6.62 13.78 17.82
N ALA A 259 6.30 12.52 17.54
CA ALA A 259 7.22 11.62 16.87
C ALA A 259 7.58 12.18 15.49
N GLU A 260 8.81 11.92 15.05
CA GLU A 260 9.28 12.41 13.74
C GLU A 260 8.44 11.87 12.58
N GLN A 261 7.93 10.64 12.73
CA GLN A 261 7.07 10.00 11.75
C GLN A 261 5.90 9.31 12.45
N ALA A 262 4.69 9.75 12.13
CA ALA A 262 3.46 9.05 12.54
C ALA A 262 3.36 7.71 11.81
N ALA A 263 2.94 6.66 12.51
CA ALA A 263 2.68 5.35 11.91
C ALA A 263 1.24 5.31 11.39
N MET A 264 1.03 4.67 10.25
CA MET A 264 -0.29 4.39 9.69
C MET A 264 -0.44 2.88 9.56
N ILE A 265 -1.51 2.34 10.15
CA ILE A 265 -1.86 0.93 9.97
C ILE A 265 -3.29 0.80 9.45
N VAL A 266 -3.52 -0.21 8.62
CA VAL A 266 -4.83 -0.54 8.06
C VAL A 266 -5.19 -1.95 8.48
N ILE A 267 -6.27 -2.12 9.24
CA ILE A 267 -6.78 -3.43 9.65
C ILE A 267 -8.07 -3.70 8.88
N THR A 268 -8.05 -4.75 8.05
CA THR A 268 -9.20 -5.15 7.24
C THR A 268 -9.90 -6.33 7.90
N VAL A 269 -11.16 -6.13 8.28
CA VAL A 269 -12.08 -7.21 8.67
C VAL A 269 -12.89 -7.59 7.43
N PRO A 270 -12.79 -8.83 6.92
CA PRO A 270 -13.45 -9.23 5.69
C PRO A 270 -14.97 -9.10 5.84
N ILE A 271 -15.62 -8.66 4.77
CA ILE A 271 -17.07 -8.73 4.63
C ILE A 271 -17.33 -10.07 3.95
N SER A 272 -17.95 -11.05 4.62
CA SER A 272 -18.32 -12.30 3.95
C SER A 272 -19.19 -11.99 2.74
N GLU A 273 -18.70 -12.35 1.57
CA GLU A 273 -19.53 -12.33 0.37
C GLU A 273 -20.55 -13.45 0.50
N ILE A 274 -21.84 -13.10 0.61
CA ILE A 274 -22.92 -14.08 0.52
C ILE A 274 -22.76 -14.80 -0.82
N GLN A 275 -22.36 -16.08 -0.80
CA GLN A 275 -22.16 -16.85 -2.03
C GLN A 275 -23.50 -17.00 -2.75
N ALA A 276 -23.47 -16.99 -4.09
CA ALA A 276 -24.68 -17.22 -4.87
C ALA A 276 -25.17 -18.67 -4.65
N PRO A 277 -26.48 -18.90 -4.49
CA PRO A 277 -27.04 -20.23 -4.45
C PRO A 277 -26.65 -21.02 -5.71
N THR A 278 -26.24 -22.27 -5.53
CA THR A 278 -26.13 -23.23 -6.65
C THR A 278 -27.31 -24.18 -6.57
N LEU A 279 -27.96 -24.46 -7.70
CA LEU A 279 -29.19 -25.25 -7.77
C LEU A 279 -29.05 -26.36 -8.82
N ALA A 280 -29.43 -27.58 -8.44
CA ALA A 280 -29.62 -28.71 -9.35
C ALA A 280 -31.03 -29.28 -9.17
N ILE A 281 -31.63 -29.72 -10.28
CA ILE A 281 -32.93 -30.41 -10.30
C ILE A 281 -32.68 -31.84 -10.78
N ASP A 282 -32.87 -32.82 -9.89
CA ASP A 282 -32.68 -34.24 -10.18
C ASP A 282 -33.94 -34.86 -10.82
N GLN A 283 -35.13 -34.45 -10.34
CA GLN A 283 -36.42 -34.77 -10.98
C GLN A 283 -37.35 -33.55 -10.94
N PRO A 284 -38.20 -33.34 -11.96
CA PRO A 284 -38.28 -34.12 -13.19
C PRO A 284 -37.11 -33.84 -14.13
N THR A 285 -36.74 -34.82 -14.97
CA THR A 285 -35.84 -34.57 -16.09
C THR A 285 -36.54 -33.68 -17.11
N ASP A 286 -35.79 -32.81 -17.79
CA ASP A 286 -36.37 -31.93 -18.79
C ASP A 286 -37.01 -32.72 -19.95
N GLN A 287 -38.10 -32.19 -20.49
CA GLN A 287 -38.94 -32.81 -21.53
C GLN A 287 -39.62 -34.14 -21.14
N THR A 288 -39.68 -34.49 -19.85
CA THR A 288 -40.35 -35.73 -19.41
C THR A 288 -41.86 -35.63 -19.63
N THR A 289 -42.46 -36.70 -20.16
CA THR A 289 -43.91 -36.87 -20.21
C THR A 289 -44.38 -37.71 -19.02
N PHE A 290 -45.32 -37.17 -18.25
CA PHE A 290 -45.95 -37.84 -17.12
C PHE A 290 -47.35 -38.31 -17.48
N GLU A 291 -47.71 -39.49 -17.00
CA GLU A 291 -49.05 -40.08 -17.16
C GLU A 291 -49.97 -39.73 -15.98
N ASN A 292 -49.47 -38.94 -15.02
CA ASN A 292 -50.17 -38.44 -13.86
C ASN A 292 -49.82 -36.96 -13.63
N GLY A 293 -50.75 -36.20 -13.07
CA GLY A 293 -50.58 -34.77 -12.79
C GLY A 293 -49.84 -34.46 -11.49
N ALA A 294 -49.60 -35.44 -10.60
CA ALA A 294 -48.81 -35.22 -9.39
C ALA A 294 -47.32 -35.37 -9.70
N ILE A 295 -46.64 -34.24 -9.93
CA ILE A 295 -45.23 -34.20 -10.34
C ILE A 295 -44.34 -33.95 -9.10
N PRO A 296 -43.55 -34.94 -8.65
CA PRO A 296 -42.52 -34.69 -7.65
C PRO A 296 -41.38 -33.87 -8.28
N VAL A 297 -40.90 -32.88 -7.54
CA VAL A 297 -39.77 -32.04 -7.90
C VAL A 297 -38.75 -32.14 -6.78
N GLN A 298 -37.53 -32.55 -7.10
CA GLN A 298 -36.47 -32.75 -6.13
C GLN A 298 -35.12 -32.39 -6.72
N GLY A 299 -34.19 -32.08 -5.83
CA GLY A 299 -32.84 -31.75 -6.23
C GLY A 299 -31.94 -31.41 -5.05
N SER A 300 -30.85 -30.74 -5.36
CA SER A 300 -29.91 -30.22 -4.37
C SER A 300 -29.71 -28.72 -4.56
N ALA A 301 -29.47 -28.01 -3.46
CA ALA A 301 -29.12 -26.62 -3.45
C ALA A 301 -28.03 -26.35 -2.41
N VAL A 302 -27.02 -25.59 -2.79
CA VAL A 302 -25.90 -25.17 -1.92
C VAL A 302 -25.97 -23.66 -1.75
N ASN A 303 -25.62 -23.16 -0.56
CA ASN A 303 -25.71 -21.74 -0.20
C ASN A 303 -27.13 -21.16 -0.33
N ALA A 304 -28.16 -22.00 -0.18
CA ALA A 304 -29.57 -21.65 -0.23
C ALA A 304 -30.26 -21.99 1.10
N THR A 305 -31.14 -21.12 1.57
CA THR A 305 -31.97 -21.36 2.76
C THR A 305 -33.34 -21.93 2.39
N SER A 306 -33.86 -21.60 1.20
CA SER A 306 -35.14 -22.09 0.72
C SER A 306 -35.16 -22.31 -0.78
N VAL A 307 -36.08 -23.16 -1.23
CA VAL A 307 -36.40 -23.41 -2.63
C VAL A 307 -37.88 -23.16 -2.85
N THR A 308 -38.20 -22.39 -3.90
CA THR A 308 -39.57 -22.14 -4.35
C THR A 308 -39.78 -22.77 -5.71
N VAL A 309 -40.82 -23.60 -5.82
CA VAL A 309 -41.24 -24.29 -7.04
C VAL A 309 -42.53 -23.66 -7.54
N THR A 310 -42.54 -23.24 -8.80
CA THR A 310 -43.71 -22.69 -9.50
C THR A 310 -43.90 -23.39 -10.83
N ALA A 311 -45.10 -23.34 -11.41
CA ALA A 311 -45.31 -23.81 -12.78
C ALA A 311 -46.25 -22.92 -13.59
N SER A 312 -45.95 -22.80 -14.87
CA SER A 312 -46.74 -22.09 -15.87
C SER A 312 -47.24 -23.05 -16.95
N TYR A 313 -48.48 -22.83 -17.41
CA TYR A 313 -49.10 -23.64 -18.46
C TYR A 313 -48.70 -23.13 -19.84
N ASP A 314 -48.14 -24.00 -20.68
CA ASP A 314 -47.60 -23.67 -22.01
C ASP A 314 -48.52 -24.11 -23.17
N GLY A 315 -49.70 -24.65 -22.86
CA GLY A 315 -50.70 -25.09 -23.84
C GLY A 315 -50.88 -26.61 -23.93
N PRO A 316 -51.80 -27.09 -24.78
CA PRO A 316 -52.14 -28.51 -24.88
C PRO A 316 -50.99 -29.34 -25.49
N VAL A 317 -50.99 -30.65 -25.21
CA VAL A 317 -50.09 -31.62 -25.89
C VAL A 317 -50.61 -31.83 -27.32
N ALA A 318 -49.72 -31.82 -28.32
CA ALA A 318 -50.09 -31.99 -29.72
C ALA A 318 -50.85 -33.32 -29.93
N GLY A 319 -52.08 -33.26 -30.45
CA GLY A 319 -52.94 -34.42 -30.71
C GLY A 319 -54.08 -34.67 -29.70
N ALA A 320 -54.23 -33.83 -28.66
CA ALA A 320 -55.40 -33.88 -27.78
C ALA A 320 -56.63 -33.23 -28.45
N PRO A 321 -57.84 -33.82 -28.37
CA PRO A 321 -59.06 -33.16 -28.84
C PRO A 321 -59.25 -31.86 -28.05
N GLY A 322 -59.19 -30.73 -28.75
CA GLY A 322 -59.37 -29.41 -28.13
C GLY A 322 -60.75 -29.26 -27.49
N PRO A 323 -60.91 -28.34 -26.53
CA PRO A 323 -62.23 -28.05 -25.98
C PRO A 323 -63.16 -27.56 -27.09
N SER A 324 -64.30 -28.25 -27.27
CA SER A 324 -65.42 -27.74 -28.07
C SER A 324 -65.81 -26.36 -27.56
N ALA A 325 -65.47 -25.32 -28.33
CA ALA A 325 -65.91 -23.96 -28.09
C ALA A 325 -67.43 -23.90 -28.29
N SER A 326 -68.17 -23.85 -27.19
CA SER A 326 -69.60 -23.52 -27.20
C SER A 326 -69.76 -22.00 -27.31
N ALA A 327 -70.24 -21.57 -28.49
CA ALA A 327 -70.97 -20.34 -28.84
C ALA A 327 -70.65 -19.02 -28.08
N ALA A 328 -70.06 -18.06 -28.80
CA ALA A 328 -70.09 -16.63 -28.46
C ALA A 328 -71.08 -15.87 -29.39
N PRO A 329 -71.91 -14.93 -28.87
CA PRO A 329 -72.59 -13.91 -29.68
C PRO A 329 -71.72 -12.63 -29.83
N PRO A 330 -72.06 -11.69 -30.74
CA PRO A 330 -71.08 -10.81 -31.37
C PRO A 330 -70.76 -9.52 -30.59
N ALA A 331 -69.63 -8.96 -31.01
CA ALA A 331 -68.86 -7.88 -30.42
C ALA A 331 -69.52 -6.49 -30.42
N SER A 332 -69.16 -5.70 -29.42
CA SER A 332 -69.12 -4.23 -29.46
C SER A 332 -67.81 -3.73 -28.84
N ALA A 333 -67.22 -2.74 -29.50
CA ALA A 333 -65.83 -2.31 -29.36
C ALA A 333 -65.60 -1.35 -28.16
N GLY A 334 -64.41 -1.46 -27.56
CA GLY A 334 -63.81 -0.51 -26.61
C GLY A 334 -62.31 -0.82 -26.44
N PRO A 335 -61.42 0.18 -26.26
CA PRO A 335 -60.01 0.03 -26.57
C PRO A 335 -59.18 -0.62 -25.44
N SER A 336 -58.26 -1.50 -25.86
CA SER A 336 -56.98 -1.82 -25.24
C SER A 336 -56.96 -2.10 -23.73
N ALA A 337 -57.27 -3.35 -23.36
CA ALA A 337 -56.80 -3.98 -22.13
C ALA A 337 -55.92 -5.19 -22.49
N ALA A 338 -54.88 -5.40 -21.69
CA ALA A 338 -53.88 -6.47 -21.75
C ALA A 338 -54.46 -7.87 -22.06
N PRO A 339 -53.68 -8.79 -22.67
CA PRO A 339 -54.17 -10.12 -23.02
C PRO A 339 -54.68 -10.84 -21.75
N PRO A 340 -55.84 -11.54 -21.81
CA PRO A 340 -56.43 -12.14 -20.65
C PRO A 340 -55.53 -13.28 -20.16
N GLY A 341 -54.92 -13.07 -19.00
CA GLY A 341 -54.15 -14.07 -18.28
C GLY A 341 -54.99 -15.33 -18.07
N GLY A 342 -54.34 -16.48 -18.30
CA GLY A 342 -54.86 -17.78 -17.92
C GLY A 342 -55.27 -17.79 -16.45
N GLY A 343 -56.24 -18.65 -16.13
CA GLY A 343 -56.74 -18.84 -14.77
C GLY A 343 -55.62 -19.09 -13.75
N PRO A 344 -55.94 -19.05 -12.44
CA PRO A 344 -54.94 -19.12 -11.38
C PRO A 344 -54.01 -20.31 -11.62
N GLY A 345 -52.74 -20.02 -11.87
CA GLY A 345 -51.71 -21.05 -12.00
C GLY A 345 -51.66 -21.92 -10.74
N PRO A 346 -51.06 -23.12 -10.81
CA PRO A 346 -50.89 -23.98 -9.64
C PRO A 346 -50.19 -23.20 -8.52
N ALA A 347 -50.62 -23.43 -7.27
CA ALA A 347 -50.04 -22.77 -6.10
C ALA A 347 -48.52 -23.05 -6.03
N SER A 348 -47.74 -22.00 -5.75
CA SER A 348 -46.30 -22.11 -5.52
C SER A 348 -46.00 -22.92 -4.26
N ILE A 349 -44.96 -23.74 -4.29
CA ILE A 349 -44.52 -24.56 -3.17
C ILE A 349 -43.16 -24.05 -2.70
N THR A 350 -43.07 -23.54 -1.46
CA THR A 350 -41.81 -23.10 -0.85
C THR A 350 -41.41 -24.07 0.26
N LEU A 351 -40.15 -24.52 0.21
CA LEU A 351 -39.60 -25.53 1.13
C LEU A 351 -38.23 -25.07 1.65
N PRO A 352 -37.86 -25.40 2.91
CA PRO A 352 -36.48 -25.23 3.38
C PRO A 352 -35.55 -26.24 2.70
N VAL A 353 -34.28 -25.88 2.55
CA VAL A 353 -33.22 -26.81 2.11
C VAL A 353 -32.68 -27.56 3.34
N ALA A 354 -32.54 -28.88 3.25
CA ALA A 354 -32.02 -29.70 4.35
C ALA A 354 -30.51 -29.44 4.58
N ALA A 355 -30.00 -29.85 5.74
CA ALA A 355 -28.60 -29.64 6.12
C ALA A 355 -27.59 -30.32 5.18
N ASP A 356 -28.01 -31.39 4.50
CA ASP A 356 -27.23 -32.08 3.47
C ASP A 356 -27.36 -31.45 2.07
N GLY A 357 -28.07 -30.31 1.95
CA GLY A 357 -28.32 -29.60 0.71
C GLY A 357 -29.48 -30.15 -0.11
N THR A 358 -30.17 -31.20 0.34
CA THR A 358 -31.28 -31.81 -0.41
C THR A 358 -32.61 -31.10 -0.18
N TRP A 359 -33.50 -31.17 -1.17
CA TRP A 359 -34.87 -30.67 -1.07
C TRP A 359 -35.79 -31.50 -1.97
N SER A 360 -37.05 -31.69 -1.56
CA SER A 360 -38.02 -32.48 -2.31
C SER A 360 -39.46 -32.09 -2.01
N THR A 361 -40.28 -32.01 -3.06
CA THR A 361 -41.73 -31.86 -2.96
C THR A 361 -42.46 -33.21 -2.85
N ALA A 362 -41.77 -34.34 -2.62
CA ALA A 362 -42.39 -35.68 -2.60
C ALA A 362 -43.59 -35.80 -1.63
N ASN A 363 -43.56 -35.10 -0.49
CA ASN A 363 -44.65 -35.09 0.49
C ASN A 363 -45.85 -34.21 0.08
N SER A 364 -45.62 -33.29 -0.86
CA SER A 364 -46.61 -32.34 -1.40
C SER A 364 -46.31 -32.10 -2.88
N PRO A 365 -46.55 -33.08 -3.77
CA PRO A 365 -46.16 -32.99 -5.17
C PRO A 365 -46.95 -31.91 -5.90
N LEU A 366 -46.34 -31.34 -6.94
CA LEU A 366 -46.96 -30.29 -7.75
C LEU A 366 -48.11 -30.87 -8.55
N GLN A 367 -49.31 -30.32 -8.41
CA GLN A 367 -50.52 -30.81 -9.08
C GLN A 367 -50.72 -30.05 -10.39
N LEU A 368 -50.45 -30.71 -11.52
CA LEU A 368 -50.55 -30.17 -12.87
C LEU A 368 -51.69 -30.85 -13.65
N THR A 369 -52.34 -30.10 -14.54
CA THR A 369 -53.39 -30.64 -15.41
C THR A 369 -52.82 -31.13 -16.75
N THR A 370 -53.66 -31.75 -17.59
CA THR A 370 -53.24 -32.20 -18.92
C THR A 370 -52.70 -31.04 -19.76
N GLY A 371 -51.52 -31.20 -20.36
CA GLY A 371 -50.89 -30.19 -21.21
C GLY A 371 -49.37 -30.10 -21.01
N ARG A 372 -48.76 -29.11 -21.63
CA ARG A 372 -47.35 -28.76 -21.49
C ARG A 372 -47.20 -27.70 -20.40
N TRP A 373 -46.17 -27.86 -19.58
CA TRP A 373 -45.90 -27.01 -18.44
C TRP A 373 -44.41 -26.68 -18.34
N THR A 374 -44.12 -25.47 -17.87
CA THR A 374 -42.77 -25.07 -17.46
C THR A 374 -42.75 -24.96 -15.95
N ILE A 375 -41.96 -25.81 -15.30
CA ILE A 375 -41.68 -25.78 -13.87
C ILE A 375 -40.45 -24.91 -13.65
N THR A 376 -40.57 -23.88 -12.82
CA THR A 376 -39.45 -23.02 -12.41
C THR A 376 -39.12 -23.27 -10.94
N VAL A 377 -37.88 -23.63 -10.67
CA VAL A 377 -37.34 -23.83 -9.33
C VAL A 377 -36.37 -22.70 -9.04
N GLN A 378 -36.58 -21.98 -7.94
CA GLN A 378 -35.72 -20.89 -7.49
C GLN A 378 -35.17 -21.21 -6.11
N ALA A 379 -33.85 -21.34 -6.00
CA ALA A 379 -33.13 -21.38 -4.73
C ALA A 379 -32.77 -19.97 -4.29
N SER A 380 -33.02 -19.63 -3.03
CA SER A 380 -32.72 -18.31 -2.47
C SER A 380 -31.98 -18.39 -1.14
N ASN A 381 -31.16 -17.38 -0.87
CA ASN A 381 -30.64 -17.05 0.45
C ASN A 381 -31.01 -15.60 0.80
N GLU A 382 -30.38 -15.02 1.83
CA GLU A 382 -30.71 -13.69 2.36
C GLU A 382 -30.75 -12.58 1.30
N THR A 383 -29.90 -12.64 0.26
CA THR A 383 -29.76 -11.55 -0.71
C THR A 383 -29.66 -12.00 -2.17
N LYS A 384 -29.38 -13.28 -2.43
CA LYS A 384 -29.14 -13.82 -3.78
C LYS A 384 -30.08 -14.98 -4.09
N SER A 385 -30.34 -15.21 -5.38
CA SER A 385 -31.13 -16.35 -5.85
C SER A 385 -30.59 -16.92 -7.16
N ALA A 386 -30.86 -18.20 -7.39
CA ALA A 386 -30.59 -18.90 -8.64
C ALA A 386 -31.85 -19.66 -9.08
N SER A 387 -32.13 -19.68 -10.38
CA SER A 387 -33.33 -20.32 -10.92
C SER A 387 -32.98 -21.31 -12.02
N LEU A 388 -33.71 -22.42 -12.08
CA LEU A 388 -33.61 -23.42 -13.15
C LEU A 388 -35.02 -23.86 -13.56
N THR A 389 -35.20 -24.11 -14.86
CA THR A 389 -36.49 -24.52 -15.42
C THR A 389 -36.46 -25.95 -15.93
N ARG A 390 -37.61 -26.62 -15.86
CA ARG A 390 -37.89 -27.92 -16.48
C ARG A 390 -39.19 -27.84 -17.25
N HIS A 391 -39.17 -28.22 -18.51
CA HIS A 391 -40.37 -28.39 -19.33
C HIS A 391 -40.87 -29.82 -19.16
N VAL A 392 -42.14 -29.98 -18.87
CA VAL A 392 -42.77 -31.30 -18.73
C VAL A 392 -44.09 -31.32 -19.50
N SER A 393 -44.51 -32.51 -19.92
CA SER A 393 -45.84 -32.72 -20.49
C SER A 393 -46.62 -33.66 -19.59
N VAL A 394 -47.89 -33.38 -19.36
CA VAL A 394 -48.80 -34.28 -18.64
C VAL A 394 -49.83 -34.78 -19.63
N ALA A 395 -49.82 -36.08 -19.88
CA ALA A 395 -50.76 -36.78 -20.74
C ALA A 395 -51.32 -37.98 -19.97
N TYR A 396 -52.45 -37.79 -19.30
CA TYR A 396 -53.07 -38.87 -18.52
C TYR A 396 -53.39 -40.07 -19.41
N LYS A 397 -52.90 -41.25 -19.03
CA LYS A 397 -53.41 -42.52 -19.55
C LYS A 397 -54.46 -43.05 -18.58
N GLY A 398 -55.69 -43.21 -19.07
CA GLY A 398 -56.82 -43.62 -18.25
C GLY A 398 -57.50 -42.47 -17.51
N VAL A 399 -57.83 -42.69 -16.23
CA VAL A 399 -58.75 -41.87 -15.43
C VAL A 399 -58.11 -41.54 -14.09
N ASN A 400 -57.73 -40.28 -13.88
CA ASN A 400 -57.40 -39.74 -12.57
C ASN A 400 -58.54 -38.84 -12.10
N LEU A 401 -59.17 -39.23 -10.99
CA LEU A 401 -60.31 -38.54 -10.41
C LEU A 401 -59.97 -38.08 -8.99
N VAL A 402 -60.03 -36.77 -8.77
CA VAL A 402 -59.97 -36.17 -7.44
C VAL A 402 -61.39 -35.84 -6.99
N VAL A 403 -61.77 -36.34 -5.81
CA VAL A 403 -63.06 -36.11 -5.17
C VAL A 403 -62.83 -35.25 -3.93
N THR A 404 -63.43 -34.06 -3.89
CA THR A 404 -63.33 -33.13 -2.77
C THR A 404 -64.69 -32.92 -2.13
N ILE A 405 -64.78 -33.07 -0.81
CA ILE A 405 -66.02 -32.86 -0.06
C ILE A 405 -66.11 -31.40 0.39
N LYS A 406 -67.16 -30.68 -0.05
CA LYS A 406 -67.41 -29.26 0.25
C LYS A 406 -68.87 -29.05 0.60
N GLY A 407 -69.18 -28.23 1.61
CA GLY A 407 -70.56 -27.92 2.00
C GLY A 407 -71.25 -29.04 2.80
N GLY A 408 -70.51 -29.74 3.66
CA GLY A 408 -71.03 -30.77 4.57
C GLY A 408 -70.56 -32.21 4.27
N PRO A 409 -70.80 -33.16 5.20
CA PRO A 409 -70.33 -34.54 5.06
C PRO A 409 -71.04 -35.27 3.92
N ALA A 410 -70.31 -36.16 3.24
CA ALA A 410 -70.84 -37.00 2.17
C ALA A 410 -70.35 -38.44 2.32
N TRP A 411 -71.27 -39.39 2.17
CA TRP A 411 -70.93 -40.81 2.03
C TRP A 411 -70.46 -41.07 0.59
N VAL A 412 -69.35 -41.76 0.43
CA VAL A 412 -68.71 -42.02 -0.87
C VAL A 412 -68.31 -43.48 -0.98
N LYS A 413 -68.62 -44.09 -2.12
CA LYS A 413 -68.19 -45.42 -2.53
C LYS A 413 -67.66 -45.35 -3.96
N VAL A 414 -66.53 -45.99 -4.23
CA VAL A 414 -65.79 -45.82 -5.47
C VAL A 414 -65.39 -47.18 -6.04
N TRP A 415 -65.53 -47.29 -7.35
CA TRP A 415 -64.98 -48.39 -8.15
C TRP A 415 -63.94 -47.84 -9.11
N VAL A 416 -62.79 -48.50 -9.18
CA VAL A 416 -61.71 -48.21 -10.10
C VAL A 416 -61.59 -49.41 -11.02
N ASP A 417 -61.78 -49.20 -12.32
CA ASP A 417 -61.78 -50.24 -13.36
C ASP A 417 -62.70 -51.43 -13.05
N GLY A 418 -63.80 -51.16 -12.34
CA GLY A 418 -64.81 -52.16 -11.97
C GLY A 418 -64.61 -52.78 -10.57
N GLU A 419 -63.43 -52.66 -9.98
CA GLU A 419 -63.11 -53.15 -8.63
C GLU A 419 -63.32 -52.08 -7.55
N ILE A 420 -63.72 -52.48 -6.35
CA ILE A 420 -63.98 -51.53 -5.26
C ILE A 420 -62.65 -50.94 -4.79
N ALA A 421 -62.57 -49.61 -4.72
CA ALA A 421 -61.39 -48.92 -4.24
C ALA A 421 -61.10 -49.29 -2.77
N PRO A 422 -59.88 -49.78 -2.44
CA PRO A 422 -59.53 -50.20 -1.08
C PRO A 422 -59.68 -49.08 -0.04
N THR A 423 -59.47 -47.83 -0.47
CA THR A 423 -59.51 -46.62 0.36
C THR A 423 -60.89 -46.28 0.92
N VAL A 424 -61.97 -46.78 0.33
CA VAL A 424 -63.35 -46.55 0.81
C VAL A 424 -64.04 -47.83 1.30
N GLY A 425 -63.48 -48.99 0.98
CA GLY A 425 -63.97 -50.29 1.42
C GLY A 425 -65.30 -50.73 0.77
N ARG A 426 -65.71 -51.98 1.04
CA ARG A 426 -66.90 -52.61 0.41
C ARG A 426 -68.22 -51.89 0.72
N GLY A 427 -68.32 -51.26 1.89
CA GLY A 427 -69.51 -50.55 2.37
C GLY A 427 -69.55 -49.05 2.02
N GLY A 428 -68.52 -48.51 1.39
CA GLY A 428 -68.34 -47.06 1.28
C GLY A 428 -68.06 -46.38 2.63
N GLN A 429 -67.70 -45.10 2.61
CA GLN A 429 -67.31 -44.37 3.82
C GLN A 429 -67.83 -42.92 3.80
N THR A 430 -68.22 -42.41 4.96
CA THR A 430 -68.59 -40.99 5.13
C THR A 430 -67.36 -40.14 5.41
N PHE A 431 -67.16 -39.12 4.57
CA PHE A 431 -66.08 -38.16 4.69
C PHE A 431 -66.62 -36.80 5.12
N ARG A 432 -65.85 -36.10 5.97
CA ARG A 432 -66.16 -34.74 6.41
C ARG A 432 -65.74 -33.71 5.35
N GLU A 433 -66.28 -32.51 5.46
CA GLU A 433 -65.89 -31.37 4.64
C GLU A 433 -64.37 -31.11 4.70
N GLY A 434 -63.81 -30.70 3.57
CA GLY A 434 -62.37 -30.48 3.39
C GLY A 434 -61.58 -31.74 3.04
N LYS A 435 -62.18 -32.94 3.10
CA LYS A 435 -61.50 -34.17 2.67
C LYS A 435 -61.33 -34.20 1.16
N VAL A 436 -60.11 -34.51 0.73
CA VAL A 436 -59.73 -34.79 -0.66
C VAL A 436 -59.37 -36.26 -0.79
N LEU A 437 -59.89 -36.92 -1.82
CA LEU A 437 -59.62 -38.31 -2.17
C LEU A 437 -59.16 -38.34 -3.63
N THR A 438 -58.15 -39.14 -3.95
CA THR A 438 -57.64 -39.29 -5.32
C THR A 438 -57.72 -40.75 -5.72
N PHE A 439 -58.26 -40.99 -6.91
CA PHE A 439 -58.44 -42.32 -7.49
C PHE A 439 -57.83 -42.34 -8.90
N SER A 440 -57.11 -43.39 -9.24
CA SER A 440 -56.50 -43.55 -10.57
C SER A 440 -56.82 -44.94 -11.10
N GLY A 441 -57.33 -45.01 -12.34
CA GLY A 441 -57.64 -46.24 -13.06
C GLY A 441 -57.23 -46.16 -14.53
N ASN A 442 -57.14 -47.31 -15.19
CA ASN A 442 -56.72 -47.43 -16.59
C ASN A 442 -57.85 -47.10 -17.57
N SER A 443 -59.11 -47.38 -17.21
CA SER A 443 -60.26 -47.32 -18.12
C SER A 443 -61.43 -46.51 -17.58
N SER A 444 -61.77 -46.64 -16.29
CA SER A 444 -62.90 -45.91 -15.72
C SER A 444 -62.83 -45.79 -14.20
N VAL A 445 -63.34 -44.69 -13.66
CA VAL A 445 -63.64 -44.56 -12.22
C VAL A 445 -65.12 -44.29 -12.08
N GLU A 446 -65.79 -44.98 -11.16
CA GLU A 446 -67.21 -44.80 -10.89
C GLU A 446 -67.39 -44.43 -9.41
N VAL A 447 -68.08 -43.33 -9.14
CA VAL A 447 -68.26 -42.81 -7.78
C VAL A 447 -69.74 -42.73 -7.48
N ARG A 448 -70.16 -43.45 -6.45
CA ARG A 448 -71.46 -43.27 -5.81
C ARG A 448 -71.28 -42.36 -4.60
N THR A 449 -72.05 -41.28 -4.57
CA THR A 449 -72.06 -40.34 -3.45
C THR A 449 -73.47 -40.24 -2.88
N GLY A 450 -73.59 -40.14 -1.56
CA GLY A 450 -74.86 -39.89 -0.86
C GLY A 450 -75.32 -38.43 -0.91
N SER A 451 -74.45 -37.52 -1.35
CA SER A 451 -74.77 -36.10 -1.50
C SER A 451 -73.95 -35.49 -2.64
N SER A 452 -74.48 -35.57 -3.86
CA SER A 452 -73.80 -35.07 -5.07
C SER A 452 -73.47 -33.58 -5.01
N GLY A 453 -74.37 -32.77 -4.45
CA GLY A 453 -74.12 -31.33 -4.28
C GLY A 453 -73.00 -30.98 -3.29
N ALA A 454 -72.63 -31.91 -2.41
CA ALA A 454 -71.50 -31.75 -1.49
C ALA A 454 -70.21 -32.42 -2.00
N THR A 455 -70.24 -33.06 -3.17
CA THR A 455 -69.14 -33.85 -3.73
C THR A 455 -68.67 -33.20 -5.02
N HIS A 456 -67.47 -32.62 -4.99
CA HIS A 456 -66.87 -31.96 -6.14
C HIS A 456 -65.87 -32.88 -6.82
N PHE A 457 -65.87 -32.88 -8.14
CA PHE A 457 -65.01 -33.74 -8.96
C PHE A 457 -64.01 -32.91 -9.77
N THR A 458 -62.79 -33.43 -9.87
CA THR A 458 -61.77 -32.95 -10.80
C THR A 458 -61.27 -34.17 -11.57
N LEU A 459 -61.46 -34.19 -12.88
CA LEU A 459 -61.12 -35.32 -13.76
C LEU A 459 -59.91 -34.94 -14.61
N ASN A 460 -58.82 -35.70 -14.53
CA ASN A 460 -57.58 -35.48 -15.29
C ASN A 460 -57.07 -34.02 -15.19
N GLY A 461 -57.20 -33.45 -13.98
CA GLY A 461 -56.85 -32.07 -13.66
C GLY A 461 -57.91 -31.01 -14.02
N GLN A 462 -58.95 -31.37 -14.79
CA GLN A 462 -60.04 -30.46 -15.12
C GLN A 462 -61.10 -30.45 -14.01
N ALA A 463 -61.33 -29.29 -13.38
CA ALA A 463 -62.38 -29.14 -12.38
C ALA A 463 -63.76 -29.23 -13.03
N LEU A 464 -64.55 -30.23 -12.61
CA LEU A 464 -65.93 -30.42 -13.04
C LEU A 464 -66.94 -29.83 -12.04
N GLY A 465 -66.51 -29.61 -10.80
CA GLY A 465 -67.37 -29.11 -9.72
C GLY A 465 -68.32 -30.19 -9.20
N ALA A 466 -69.43 -29.77 -8.59
CA ALA A 466 -70.50 -30.68 -8.19
C ALA A 466 -71.38 -31.02 -9.39
N LEU A 467 -71.56 -32.30 -9.68
CA LEU A 467 -72.33 -32.76 -10.84
C LEU A 467 -73.83 -32.93 -10.57
N GLY A 468 -74.25 -32.95 -9.31
CA GLY A 468 -75.64 -33.19 -8.92
C GLY A 468 -76.12 -32.34 -7.74
N ARG A 469 -77.35 -32.61 -7.27
CA ARG A 469 -78.01 -31.82 -6.22
C ARG A 469 -77.61 -32.28 -4.81
N ARG A 470 -77.71 -31.37 -3.83
CA ARG A 470 -77.38 -31.67 -2.43
C ARG A 470 -78.39 -32.67 -1.84
N GLY A 471 -77.91 -33.70 -1.15
CA GLY A 471 -78.74 -34.71 -0.48
C GLY A 471 -79.36 -35.77 -1.38
N THR A 472 -79.05 -35.78 -2.68
CA THR A 472 -79.49 -36.85 -3.60
C THR A 472 -78.35 -37.85 -3.77
N PRO A 473 -78.58 -39.16 -3.52
CA PRO A 473 -77.60 -40.18 -3.78
C PRO A 473 -77.56 -40.51 -5.28
N GLU A 474 -76.41 -40.32 -5.92
CA GLU A 474 -76.21 -40.59 -7.35
C GLU A 474 -74.90 -41.33 -7.59
N THR A 475 -74.84 -42.05 -8.71
CA THR A 475 -73.63 -42.72 -9.18
C THR A 475 -73.17 -42.11 -10.50
N TRP A 476 -71.92 -41.66 -10.54
CA TRP A 476 -71.30 -41.01 -11.68
C TRP A 476 -70.16 -41.86 -12.23
N LEU A 477 -70.20 -42.17 -13.52
CA LEU A 477 -69.15 -42.87 -14.26
C LEU A 477 -68.27 -41.85 -14.98
N PHE A 478 -66.96 -41.97 -14.76
CA PHE A 478 -65.92 -41.19 -15.38
C PHE A 478 -65.10 -42.08 -16.32
N LYS A 479 -65.31 -41.93 -17.62
CA LYS A 479 -64.64 -42.70 -18.69
C LYS A 479 -64.17 -41.77 -19.83
N PRO A 480 -63.07 -41.01 -19.64
CA PRO A 480 -62.42 -40.23 -20.69
C PRO A 480 -62.22 -41.04 -21.99
N PRO A 481 -62.36 -40.43 -23.17
CA PRO A 481 -62.62 -39.00 -23.39
C PRO A 481 -64.10 -38.60 -23.24
N ALA A 482 -65.01 -39.52 -22.91
CA ALA A 482 -66.42 -39.21 -22.76
C ALA A 482 -66.71 -38.35 -21.52
N ALA A 483 -67.73 -37.50 -21.61
CA ALA A 483 -68.21 -36.72 -20.47
C ALA A 483 -68.74 -37.65 -19.36
N PRO A 484 -68.72 -37.22 -18.08
CA PRO A 484 -69.27 -38.01 -16.99
C PRO A 484 -70.75 -38.30 -17.18
N THR A 485 -71.17 -39.53 -16.91
CA THR A 485 -72.57 -39.98 -17.08
C THR A 485 -73.12 -40.59 -15.81
N LEU A 486 -74.41 -40.39 -15.55
CA LEU A 486 -75.13 -41.07 -14.47
C LEU A 486 -75.30 -42.56 -14.76
N THR A 487 -75.12 -43.40 -13.75
CA THR A 487 -75.37 -44.85 -13.82
C THR A 487 -76.35 -45.30 -12.74
N THR A 488 -76.90 -46.50 -12.91
CA THR A 488 -77.86 -47.10 -11.96
C THR A 488 -77.19 -48.00 -10.91
N ARG A 489 -75.86 -48.04 -10.86
CA ARG A 489 -75.11 -48.92 -9.97
C ARG A 489 -75.29 -48.49 -8.51
N SER A 490 -75.70 -49.42 -7.65
CA SER A 490 -76.01 -49.20 -6.23
C SER A 490 -74.90 -49.62 -5.26
#